data_AF-A0A0K8SAQ2-F1
#
_entry.id   AF-A0A0K8SAQ2-F1
#
_cell.length_a   1.000
_cell.length_b   1.000
_cell.length_c   1.000
_cell.angle_alpha   90.00
_cell.angle_beta   90.00
_cell.angle_gamma   90.00
#
_symmetry.space_group_name_H-M   'P 1'
#
loop_
_entity.id
_entity.type
_entity.pdbx_description
1 polymer ?
#
loop_
_entity_poly.entity_id
_entity_poly.type
_entity_poly.pdbx_seq_one_letter_code
_entity_poly.pdbx_strand_id
1 'polypeptide(L)'
;MSPTSLRRTLLKLYDKFFSLFEANRFHKSNKVMLEQIHKGVTVPIQLSNKTFTLENCVRNYWDLSVIPSRSLFEVLASVSTDELEKEKLIELSSPAGTQELYDYCNRPRRTVLEVLADFPHSRSRLKLEHMFDLMKIIRPRAFSIASSPLESELMLLVAVVQYRTRLKAPRLGLCSNWLKNLPHGSKLHVTIKKGSLRFPSSNSNGDSSPVVMVGPGTGVAPFRSFIITEWLKESDEEKRPLTLFYGSRNREADYFFRKDWAMVHHLDVFTAFSRDQPHKM
;
A
#
# COMPACT_ATOMS: atom_id res chain seq x y z
N MET A 1 -16.19 -9.93 -7.46
CA MET A 1 -16.71 -9.16 -6.31
C MET A 1 -17.10 -7.78 -6.80
N SER A 2 -18.36 -7.39 -6.64
CA SER A 2 -18.85 -6.08 -7.09
C SER A 2 -18.23 -4.93 -6.27
N PRO A 3 -18.18 -3.68 -6.80
CA PRO A 3 -17.72 -2.49 -6.07
C PRO A 3 -18.40 -2.30 -4.70
N THR A 4 -19.67 -2.73 -4.58
CA THR A 4 -20.48 -2.73 -3.36
C THR A 4 -19.92 -3.66 -2.26
N SER A 5 -19.20 -4.72 -2.65
CA SER A 5 -18.70 -5.76 -1.74
C SER A 5 -17.47 -5.33 -0.92
N LEU A 6 -16.66 -4.38 -1.41
CA LEU A 6 -15.41 -3.97 -0.76
C LEU A 6 -15.47 -2.61 -0.04
N ARG A 7 -16.35 -1.69 -0.48
CA ARG A 7 -16.78 -0.56 0.37
C ARG A 7 -17.27 -1.12 1.71
N ARG A 8 -18.02 -2.23 1.68
CA ARG A 8 -18.35 -3.07 2.83
C ARG A 8 -17.13 -3.57 3.63
N THR A 9 -15.97 -3.86 3.04
CA THR A 9 -14.81 -4.43 3.76
C THR A 9 -13.98 -3.39 4.53
N LEU A 10 -13.76 -2.20 3.97
CA LEU A 10 -13.11 -1.11 4.73
C LEU A 10 -14.06 -0.55 5.79
N LEU A 11 -15.36 -0.40 5.47
CA LEU A 11 -16.38 -0.12 6.49
C LEU A 11 -16.37 -1.19 7.58
N LYS A 12 -16.26 -2.48 7.24
CA LYS A 12 -16.12 -3.55 8.24
C LYS A 12 -14.92 -3.38 9.17
N LEU A 13 -13.78 -2.86 8.73
CA LEU A 13 -12.64 -2.63 9.64
C LEU A 13 -12.89 -1.44 10.57
N TYR A 14 -13.51 -0.36 10.06
CA TYR A 14 -13.90 0.79 10.87
C TYR A 14 -14.96 0.42 11.90
N ASP A 15 -16.01 -0.28 11.47
CA ASP A 15 -17.07 -0.77 12.35
C ASP A 15 -16.52 -1.80 13.34
N LYS A 16 -15.61 -2.68 12.90
CA LYS A 16 -14.91 -3.61 13.80
C LYS A 16 -14.13 -2.87 14.88
N PHE A 17 -13.40 -1.81 14.52
CA PHE A 17 -12.68 -1.00 15.51
C PHE A 17 -13.62 -0.45 16.57
N PHE A 18 -14.76 0.15 16.20
CA PHE A 18 -15.71 0.71 17.18
C PHE A 18 -16.53 -0.34 17.94
N SER A 19 -16.66 -1.56 17.42
CA SER A 19 -17.31 -2.69 18.12
C SER A 19 -16.38 -3.37 19.14
N LEU A 20 -15.09 -3.52 18.82
CA LEU A 20 -14.06 -3.56 19.87
C LEU A 20 -14.14 -2.21 20.60
N PHE A 21 -13.60 -1.91 21.77
CA PHE A 21 -13.70 -0.53 22.33
C PHE A 21 -15.09 0.09 22.62
N GLU A 22 -16.23 -0.53 22.28
CA GLU A 22 -17.55 -0.05 22.71
C GLU A 22 -17.63 0.04 24.24
N ALA A 23 -17.17 -1.00 24.93
CA ALA A 23 -17.04 -1.03 26.39
C ALA A 23 -16.03 -0.02 26.95
N ASN A 24 -15.04 0.39 26.15
CA ASN A 24 -14.06 1.42 26.51
C ASN A 24 -14.62 2.85 26.32
N ARG A 25 -15.88 3.00 25.87
CA ARG A 25 -16.54 4.29 25.59
C ARG A 25 -15.83 5.10 24.50
N PHE A 26 -15.28 4.42 23.50
CA PHE A 26 -14.68 5.07 22.33
C PHE A 26 -15.79 5.37 21.32
N HIS A 27 -16.31 6.59 21.39
CA HIS A 27 -17.32 7.11 20.50
C HIS A 27 -16.69 7.79 19.28
N LYS A 28 -17.36 7.68 18.14
CA LYS A 28 -16.98 8.34 16.87
C LYS A 28 -16.75 9.86 17.05
N SER A 29 -17.54 10.48 17.92
CA SER A 29 -17.52 11.92 18.22
C SER A 29 -16.42 12.36 19.20
N ASN A 30 -15.71 11.44 19.87
CA ASN A 30 -14.63 11.83 20.79
C ASN A 30 -13.64 12.74 20.07
N LYS A 31 -13.30 13.85 20.72
CA LYS A 31 -12.34 14.82 20.21
C LYS A 31 -10.95 14.41 20.65
N VAL A 32 -10.02 14.46 19.69
CA VAL A 32 -8.64 14.07 19.89
C VAL A 32 -7.75 15.20 19.38
N MET A 33 -6.82 15.61 20.22
CA MET A 33 -5.78 16.58 19.90
C MET A 33 -4.44 15.95 20.29
N LEU A 34 -3.46 16.05 19.40
CA LEU A 34 -2.11 15.58 19.67
C LEU A 34 -1.20 16.75 19.98
N GLU A 35 -0.50 16.63 21.09
CA GLU A 35 0.52 17.57 21.51
C GLU A 35 1.84 16.85 21.79
N GLN A 36 2.93 17.58 21.61
CA GLN A 36 4.24 17.07 21.94
C GLN A 36 4.44 17.16 23.47
N ILE A 37 4.48 16.01 24.13
CA ILE A 37 4.72 15.94 25.58
C ILE A 37 6.19 15.81 25.97
N HIS A 38 7.06 15.36 25.04
CA HIS A 38 8.49 15.18 25.28
C HIS A 38 9.34 15.81 24.18
N LYS A 39 10.42 16.49 24.58
CA LYS A 39 11.40 17.09 23.65
C LYS A 39 12.03 15.99 22.80
N GLY A 40 11.97 16.13 21.48
CA GLY A 40 12.50 15.16 20.51
C GLY A 40 11.49 14.14 19.98
N VAL A 41 10.30 14.01 20.59
CA VAL A 41 9.21 13.18 20.06
C VAL A 41 8.33 14.04 19.15
N THR A 42 8.35 13.77 17.84
CA THR A 42 7.56 14.55 16.88
C THR A 42 6.15 14.01 16.74
N VAL A 43 5.17 14.90 16.84
CA VAL A 43 3.79 14.61 16.44
C VAL A 43 3.75 14.52 14.91
N PRO A 44 3.06 13.53 14.31
CA PRO A 44 2.87 13.50 12.86
C PRO A 44 2.32 14.83 12.37
N ILE A 45 3.01 15.46 11.41
CA ILE A 45 2.68 16.83 10.94
C ILE A 45 1.24 16.95 10.42
N GLN A 46 0.66 15.84 9.93
CA GLN A 46 -0.71 15.78 9.48
C GLN A 46 -1.72 15.94 10.64
N LEU A 47 -1.29 15.63 11.86
CA LEU A 47 -2.10 15.63 13.07
C LEU A 47 -1.72 16.74 14.07
N SER A 48 -0.65 17.49 13.83
CA SER A 48 -0.20 18.55 14.74
C SER A 48 -1.15 19.75 14.75
N ASN A 49 -1.37 20.33 15.94
CA ASN A 49 -2.08 21.60 16.17
C ASN A 49 -3.52 21.62 15.61
N LYS A 50 -4.18 20.46 15.57
CA LYS A 50 -5.55 20.31 15.07
C LYS A 50 -6.34 19.35 15.95
N THR A 51 -7.62 19.64 16.10
CA THR A 51 -8.58 18.75 16.75
C THR A 51 -9.28 17.90 15.70
N PHE A 52 -9.29 16.59 15.91
CA PHE A 52 -9.98 15.63 15.06
C PHE A 52 -11.05 14.89 15.84
N THR A 53 -12.00 14.28 15.13
CA THR A 53 -12.84 13.25 15.73
C THR A 53 -12.11 11.90 15.67
N LEU A 54 -12.40 11.02 16.63
CA LEU A 54 -11.86 9.66 16.62
C LEU A 54 -12.23 8.92 15.32
N GLU A 55 -13.45 9.13 14.80
CA GLU A 55 -13.83 8.61 13.48
C GLU A 55 -12.87 9.06 12.38
N ASN A 56 -12.47 10.33 12.38
CA ASN A 56 -11.55 10.85 11.37
C ASN A 56 -10.15 10.21 11.49
N CYS A 57 -9.66 10.00 12.72
CA CYS A 57 -8.41 9.27 13.00
C CYS A 57 -8.46 7.84 12.43
N VAL A 58 -9.49 7.08 12.80
CA VAL A 58 -9.68 5.67 12.41
C VAL A 58 -9.83 5.53 10.89
N ARG A 59 -10.54 6.45 10.23
CA ARG A 59 -10.82 6.36 8.80
C ARG A 59 -9.65 6.80 7.93
N ASN A 60 -9.02 7.91 8.28
CA ASN A 60 -8.13 8.62 7.36
C ASN A 60 -6.65 8.56 7.75
N TYR A 61 -6.34 8.22 9.01
CA TYR A 61 -4.97 8.29 9.52
C TYR A 61 -4.42 6.96 10.00
N TRP A 62 -5.22 6.05 10.57
CA TRP A 62 -4.72 4.80 11.14
C TRP A 62 -4.81 3.61 10.18
N ASP A 63 -3.71 2.86 10.07
CA ASP A 63 -3.67 1.60 9.35
C ASP A 63 -4.11 0.45 10.26
N LEU A 64 -5.41 0.15 10.22
CA LEU A 64 -6.03 -0.93 11.02
C LEU A 64 -5.67 -2.34 10.53
N SER A 65 -5.00 -2.46 9.39
CA SER A 65 -4.60 -3.72 8.78
C SER A 65 -3.14 -4.07 9.05
N VAL A 66 -2.43 -3.21 9.78
CA VAL A 66 -1.01 -3.37 10.06
C VAL A 66 -0.77 -4.60 10.95
N ILE A 67 0.34 -5.30 10.66
CA ILE A 67 0.88 -6.30 11.57
C ILE A 67 1.54 -5.53 12.73
N PRO A 68 1.11 -5.77 13.97
CA PRO A 68 1.57 -5.00 15.11
C PRO A 68 3.05 -5.27 15.40
N SER A 69 3.75 -4.24 15.87
CA SER A 69 5.12 -4.34 16.36
C SER A 69 5.15 -4.87 17.79
N ARG A 70 6.34 -5.27 18.25
CA ARG A 70 6.61 -5.64 19.65
C ARG A 70 6.08 -4.61 20.65
N SER A 71 6.23 -3.32 20.36
CA SER A 71 5.75 -2.21 21.20
C SER A 71 4.25 -2.28 21.52
N LEU A 72 3.43 -2.83 20.62
CA LEU A 72 2.01 -3.02 20.91
C LEU A 72 1.79 -3.99 22.08
N PHE A 73 2.57 -5.07 22.13
CA PHE A 73 2.49 -6.08 23.19
C PHE A 73 3.01 -5.53 24.51
N GLU A 74 4.03 -4.68 24.48
CA GLU A 74 4.55 -3.97 25.66
C GLU A 74 3.46 -3.07 26.28
N VAL A 75 2.76 -2.29 25.46
CA VAL A 75 1.65 -1.43 25.92
C VAL A 75 0.48 -2.26 26.45
N LEU A 76 0.12 -3.37 25.79
CA LEU A 76 -0.94 -4.25 26.31
C LEU A 76 -0.55 -4.89 27.64
N ALA A 77 0.70 -5.35 27.78
CA ALA A 77 1.20 -5.95 29.01
C ALA A 77 1.20 -4.97 30.18
N SER A 78 1.54 -3.68 29.93
CA SER A 78 1.63 -2.66 30.97
C SER A 78 0.26 -2.28 31.56
N VAL A 79 -0.81 -2.40 30.78
CA VAL A 79 -2.19 -2.11 31.24
C VAL A 79 -2.96 -3.37 31.66
N SER A 80 -2.44 -4.56 31.37
CA SER A 80 -3.15 -5.80 31.65
C SER A 80 -3.28 -6.06 33.15
N THR A 81 -4.48 -6.48 33.55
CA THR A 81 -4.81 -6.93 34.90
C THR A 81 -5.25 -8.39 34.95
N ASP A 82 -5.26 -9.07 33.81
CA ASP A 82 -5.50 -10.51 33.72
C ASP A 82 -4.14 -11.22 33.63
N GLU A 83 -3.87 -12.15 34.54
CA GLU A 83 -2.55 -12.76 34.67
C GLU A 83 -2.16 -13.58 33.43
N LEU A 84 -3.11 -14.33 32.84
CA LEU A 84 -2.85 -15.17 31.67
C LEU A 84 -2.56 -14.32 30.43
N GLU A 85 -3.38 -13.30 30.18
CA GLU A 85 -3.10 -12.37 29.08
C GLU A 85 -1.78 -11.63 29.32
N LYS A 86 -1.52 -11.15 30.54
CA LYS A 86 -0.31 -10.41 30.87
C LYS A 86 0.95 -11.25 30.66
N GLU A 87 0.98 -12.49 31.14
CA GLU A 87 2.09 -13.42 30.93
C GLU A 87 2.36 -13.60 29.43
N LYS A 88 1.32 -13.86 28.64
CA LYS A 88 1.47 -14.07 27.19
C LYS A 88 1.95 -12.80 26.47
N LEU A 89 1.45 -11.63 26.88
CA LEU A 89 1.87 -10.35 26.32
C LEU A 89 3.33 -10.01 26.68
N ILE A 90 3.78 -10.37 27.88
CA ILE A 90 5.19 -10.26 28.29
C ILE A 90 6.06 -11.19 27.44
N GLU A 91 5.64 -12.44 27.24
CA GLU A 91 6.35 -13.38 26.38
C GLU A 91 6.51 -12.82 24.96
N LEU A 92 5.41 -12.41 24.33
CA LEU A 92 5.37 -11.85 22.97
C LEU A 92 6.16 -10.53 22.82
N SER A 93 6.30 -9.77 23.91
CA SER A 93 7.08 -8.55 23.93
C SER A 93 8.57 -8.77 24.26
N SER A 94 8.94 -9.92 24.83
CA SER A 94 10.33 -10.19 25.23
C SER A 94 11.27 -10.47 24.04
N PRO A 95 12.59 -10.28 24.21
CA PRO A 95 13.58 -10.75 23.24
C PRO A 95 13.54 -12.28 23.03
N ALA A 96 13.32 -13.06 24.10
CA ALA A 96 13.24 -14.51 24.04
C ALA A 96 12.01 -14.99 23.23
N GLY A 97 10.88 -14.29 23.32
CA GLY A 97 9.66 -14.61 22.56
C GLY A 97 9.65 -14.11 21.11
N THR A 98 10.80 -13.83 20.50
CA THR A 98 10.87 -13.39 19.09
C THR A 98 10.24 -14.39 18.13
N GLN A 99 10.53 -15.69 18.33
CA GLN A 99 9.97 -16.75 17.50
C GLN A 99 8.45 -16.88 17.72
N GLU A 100 8.01 -16.80 18.97
CA GLU A 100 6.60 -16.84 19.32
C GLU A 100 5.83 -15.65 18.71
N LEU A 101 6.37 -14.44 18.77
CA LEU A 101 5.82 -13.27 18.09
C LEU A 101 5.78 -13.44 16.57
N TYR A 102 6.78 -14.11 15.99
CA TYR A 102 6.80 -14.41 14.56
C TYR A 102 5.67 -15.38 14.18
N ASP A 103 5.53 -16.50 14.89
CA ASP A 103 4.51 -17.51 14.62
C ASP A 103 3.10 -17.01 14.95
N TYR A 104 2.95 -16.24 16.01
CA TYR A 104 1.71 -15.56 16.35
C TYR A 104 1.41 -14.49 15.30
N CYS A 105 2.18 -13.41 15.16
CA CYS A 105 1.76 -12.27 14.34
C CYS A 105 2.21 -12.31 12.88
N ASN A 106 3.50 -12.48 12.65
CA ASN A 106 4.11 -12.19 11.36
C ASN A 106 3.77 -13.25 10.31
N ARG A 107 3.91 -14.53 10.68
CA ARG A 107 3.67 -15.68 9.80
C ARG A 107 2.22 -15.76 9.30
N PRO A 108 1.18 -15.66 10.15
CA PRO A 108 -0.20 -15.63 9.66
C PRO A 108 -0.67 -14.24 9.23
N ARG A 109 0.19 -13.20 9.34
CA ARG A 109 -0.14 -11.80 9.08
C ARG A 109 -1.34 -11.34 9.93
N ARG A 110 -1.32 -11.62 11.24
CA ARG A 110 -2.37 -11.19 12.19
C ARG A 110 -2.33 -9.67 12.33
N THR A 111 -3.48 -9.02 12.20
CA THR A 111 -3.58 -7.55 12.25
C THR A 111 -3.75 -7.04 13.68
N VAL A 112 -3.50 -5.74 13.88
CA VAL A 112 -3.72 -5.08 15.18
C VAL A 112 -5.13 -5.31 15.74
N LEU A 113 -6.18 -5.22 14.91
CA LEU A 113 -7.56 -5.45 15.37
C LEU A 113 -7.86 -6.91 15.72
N GLU A 114 -7.10 -7.85 15.17
CA GLU A 114 -7.23 -9.27 15.56
C GLU A 114 -6.51 -9.51 16.87
N VAL A 115 -5.31 -8.96 17.07
CA VAL A 115 -4.61 -9.02 18.37
C VAL A 115 -5.47 -8.39 19.48
N LEU A 116 -6.05 -7.21 19.25
CA LEU A 116 -6.93 -6.59 20.23
C LEU A 116 -8.20 -7.41 20.53
N ALA A 117 -8.65 -8.25 19.59
CA ALA A 117 -9.75 -9.18 19.82
C ALA A 117 -9.32 -10.43 20.61
N ASP A 118 -8.08 -10.89 20.39
CA ASP A 118 -7.49 -12.04 21.07
C ASP A 118 -7.13 -11.76 22.54
N PHE A 119 -6.95 -10.48 22.93
CA PHE A 119 -6.65 -10.03 24.31
C PHE A 119 -7.74 -9.10 24.87
N PRO A 120 -8.98 -9.60 25.09
CA PRO A 120 -10.11 -8.77 25.47
C PRO A 120 -9.97 -8.09 26.84
N HIS A 121 -9.33 -8.73 27.83
CA HIS A 121 -9.18 -8.17 29.18
C HIS A 121 -8.17 -7.02 29.18
N SER A 122 -7.01 -7.19 28.56
CA SER A 122 -5.99 -6.15 28.40
C SER A 122 -6.53 -5.00 27.55
N ARG A 123 -7.22 -5.29 26.44
CA ARG A 123 -7.88 -4.28 25.61
C ARG A 123 -8.87 -3.44 26.42
N SER A 124 -9.64 -4.04 27.33
CA SER A 124 -10.64 -3.31 28.15
C SER A 124 -10.02 -2.23 29.04
N ARG A 125 -8.72 -2.33 29.32
CA ARG A 125 -7.96 -1.34 30.12
C ARG A 125 -7.37 -0.21 29.29
N LEU A 126 -7.41 -0.29 27.95
CA LEU A 126 -6.88 0.74 27.08
C LEU A 126 -7.73 2.01 27.12
N LYS A 127 -7.04 3.13 27.38
CA LYS A 127 -7.52 4.51 27.18
C LYS A 127 -7.20 5.02 25.77
N LEU A 128 -7.84 6.13 25.36
CA LEU A 128 -7.65 6.74 24.04
C LEU A 128 -6.21 7.16 23.77
N GLU A 129 -5.48 7.62 24.78
CA GLU A 129 -4.07 8.04 24.65
C GLU A 129 -3.18 6.93 24.08
N HIS A 130 -3.37 5.68 24.53
CA HIS A 130 -2.60 4.54 24.04
C HIS A 130 -2.82 4.28 22.54
N MET A 131 -3.95 4.68 21.94
CA MET A 131 -4.25 4.34 20.55
C MET A 131 -3.20 4.86 19.56
N PHE A 132 -2.53 5.96 19.89
CA PHE A 132 -1.46 6.52 19.05
C PHE A 132 -0.15 5.76 19.14
N ASP A 133 0.06 4.98 20.20
CA ASP A 133 1.19 4.05 20.32
C ASP A 133 0.92 2.72 19.62
N LEU A 134 -0.35 2.30 19.60
CA LEU A 134 -0.78 1.04 18.99
C LEU A 134 -0.94 1.12 17.47
N MET A 135 -1.45 2.25 16.97
CA MET A 135 -1.83 2.42 15.57
C MET A 135 -0.75 3.12 14.75
N LYS A 136 -0.42 2.56 13.58
CA LYS A 136 0.50 3.22 12.64
C LYS A 136 -0.24 4.19 11.73
N ILE A 137 0.41 5.31 11.41
CA ILE A 137 -0.11 6.26 10.43
C ILE A 137 -0.05 5.68 9.01
N ILE A 138 -1.13 5.84 8.25
CA ILE A 138 -1.21 5.49 6.84
C ILE A 138 -0.17 6.31 6.06
N ARG A 139 0.78 5.61 5.46
CA ARG A 139 1.78 6.24 4.59
C ARG A 139 1.26 6.43 3.16
N PRO A 140 1.64 7.50 2.45
CA PRO A 140 1.41 7.62 1.02
C PRO A 140 2.00 6.43 0.25
N ARG A 141 1.35 6.01 -0.83
CA ARG A 141 1.83 4.92 -1.70
C ARG A 141 2.27 5.51 -3.03
N ALA A 142 3.52 5.21 -3.40
CA ALA A 142 4.10 5.65 -4.66
C ALA A 142 3.80 4.63 -5.77
N PHE A 143 3.53 5.14 -6.97
CA PHE A 143 3.36 4.38 -8.20
C PHE A 143 4.20 5.03 -9.29
N SER A 144 4.72 4.23 -10.21
CA SER A 144 5.36 4.75 -11.42
C SER A 144 4.28 5.25 -12.38
N ILE A 145 4.48 6.46 -12.92
CA ILE A 145 3.60 7.03 -13.93
C ILE A 145 3.77 6.24 -15.23
N ALA A 146 2.64 5.88 -15.84
CA ALA A 146 2.58 5.09 -17.08
C ALA A 146 2.28 5.93 -18.33
N SER A 147 1.86 7.18 -18.18
CA SER A 147 1.65 8.09 -19.30
C SER A 147 2.88 8.96 -19.58
N SER A 148 3.02 9.34 -20.84
CA SER A 148 3.95 10.38 -21.29
C SER A 148 3.53 11.74 -20.71
N PRO A 149 4.49 12.65 -20.41
CA PRO A 149 4.17 14.03 -20.06
C PRO A 149 3.54 14.83 -21.22
N LEU A 150 3.55 14.28 -22.44
CA LEU A 150 2.89 14.86 -23.62
C LEU A 150 1.43 14.39 -23.76
N GLU A 151 1.01 13.37 -23.02
CA GLU A 151 -0.39 12.97 -22.94
C GLU A 151 -1.17 13.93 -22.01
N SER A 152 -2.47 14.11 -22.27
CA SER A 152 -3.33 14.98 -21.45
C SER A 152 -3.71 14.37 -20.10
N GLU A 153 -3.57 13.06 -19.94
CA GLU A 153 -4.00 12.31 -18.75
C GLU A 153 -2.82 11.64 -18.04
N LEU A 154 -2.86 11.65 -16.70
CA LEU A 154 -1.92 10.88 -15.87
C LEU A 154 -2.43 9.45 -15.71
N MET A 155 -1.65 8.48 -16.21
CA MET A 155 -1.99 7.06 -16.12
C MET A 155 -1.13 6.34 -15.09
N LEU A 156 -1.74 5.40 -14.36
CA LEU A 156 -1.06 4.48 -13.44
C LEU A 156 -1.41 3.03 -13.80
N LEU A 157 -0.44 2.13 -13.70
CA LEU A 157 -0.68 0.68 -13.75
C LEU A 157 -0.50 0.07 -12.36
N VAL A 158 -1.61 -0.34 -11.74
CA VAL A 158 -1.64 -0.75 -10.33
C VAL A 158 -2.08 -2.20 -10.18
N ALA A 159 -1.22 -3.02 -9.58
CA ALA A 159 -1.59 -4.37 -9.17
C ALA A 159 -2.48 -4.32 -7.91
N VAL A 160 -3.69 -4.91 -8.01
CA VAL A 160 -4.59 -5.02 -6.86
C VAL A 160 -4.05 -6.08 -5.90
N VAL A 161 -3.69 -5.66 -4.70
CA VAL A 161 -3.10 -6.56 -3.69
C VAL A 161 -4.21 -7.25 -2.94
N GLN A 162 -4.33 -8.55 -3.12
CA GLN A 162 -5.23 -9.41 -2.37
C GLN A 162 -4.60 -10.80 -2.21
N TYR A 163 -4.52 -11.30 -0.98
CA TYR A 163 -3.99 -12.64 -0.71
C TYR A 163 -4.72 -13.29 0.46
N ARG A 164 -4.69 -14.62 0.52
CA ARG A 164 -5.21 -15.39 1.66
C ARG A 164 -4.06 -15.71 2.62
N THR A 165 -4.35 -15.74 3.90
CA THR A 165 -3.40 -16.21 4.93
C THR A 165 -3.90 -17.53 5.51
N ARG A 166 -3.20 -18.08 6.50
CA ARG A 166 -3.71 -19.21 7.29
C ARG A 166 -4.95 -18.83 8.12
N LEU A 167 -5.24 -17.53 8.25
CA LEU A 167 -6.45 -17.00 8.87
C LEU A 167 -7.58 -16.93 7.84
N LYS A 168 -8.84 -16.99 8.30
CA LYS A 168 -10.01 -17.07 7.43
C LYS A 168 -10.19 -15.84 6.52
N ALA A 169 -9.88 -14.64 7.02
CA ALA A 169 -10.14 -13.40 6.28
C ALA A 169 -9.01 -13.09 5.26
N PRO A 170 -9.33 -12.77 3.99
CA PRO A 170 -8.32 -12.36 3.03
C PRO A 170 -7.72 -11.01 3.43
N ARG A 171 -6.44 -10.82 3.09
CA ARG A 171 -5.72 -9.56 3.26
C ARG A 171 -5.80 -8.74 1.98
N LEU A 172 -6.07 -7.45 2.16
CA LEU A 172 -6.25 -6.49 1.09
C LEU A 172 -5.23 -5.38 1.26
N GLY A 173 -4.54 -5.00 0.18
CA GLY A 173 -3.72 -3.79 0.20
C GLY A 173 -4.60 -2.56 0.27
N LEU A 174 -4.35 -1.70 1.25
CA LEU A 174 -5.15 -0.50 1.52
C LEU A 174 -5.31 0.39 0.28
N CYS A 175 -4.19 0.86 -0.30
CA CYS A 175 -4.22 1.81 -1.40
C CYS A 175 -4.74 1.21 -2.71
N SER A 176 -4.27 0.03 -3.12
CA SER A 176 -4.68 -0.56 -4.41
C SER A 176 -6.15 -0.99 -4.43
N ASN A 177 -6.69 -1.47 -3.31
CA ASN A 177 -8.12 -1.72 -3.20
C ASN A 177 -8.93 -0.44 -3.06
N TRP A 178 -8.42 0.58 -2.35
CA TRP A 178 -9.09 1.88 -2.32
C TRP A 178 -9.21 2.45 -3.75
N LEU A 179 -8.11 2.49 -4.52
CA LEU A 179 -8.09 2.94 -5.91
C LEU A 179 -9.07 2.15 -6.80
N LYS A 180 -9.06 0.81 -6.71
CA LYS A 180 -9.97 -0.05 -7.47
C LYS A 180 -11.45 0.27 -7.26
N ASN A 181 -11.82 0.77 -6.08
CA ASN A 181 -13.22 1.01 -5.71
C ASN A 181 -13.60 2.49 -5.71
N LEU A 182 -12.72 3.38 -6.19
CA LEU A 182 -13.08 4.78 -6.35
C LEU A 182 -14.10 4.93 -7.49
N PRO A 183 -15.20 5.65 -7.28
CA PRO A 183 -16.08 6.06 -8.37
C PRO A 183 -15.30 6.90 -9.39
N HIS A 184 -15.65 6.75 -10.66
CA HIS A 184 -15.16 7.67 -11.70
C HIS A 184 -15.53 9.11 -11.35
N GLY A 185 -14.63 10.06 -11.63
CA GLY A 185 -14.77 11.48 -11.26
C GLY A 185 -14.36 11.80 -9.80
N SER A 186 -13.92 10.82 -9.01
CA SER A 186 -13.38 11.09 -7.67
C SER A 186 -12.14 11.97 -7.73
N LYS A 187 -12.07 12.97 -6.85
CA LYS A 187 -10.89 13.83 -6.70
C LYS A 187 -9.85 13.17 -5.79
N LEU A 188 -8.58 13.21 -6.19
CA LEU A 188 -7.47 12.61 -5.45
C LEU A 188 -6.43 13.67 -5.10
N HIS A 189 -5.93 13.60 -3.88
CA HIS A 189 -4.74 14.36 -3.49
C HIS A 189 -3.51 13.55 -3.89
N VAL A 190 -2.77 14.06 -4.86
CA VAL A 190 -1.55 13.43 -5.38
C VAL A 190 -0.39 14.42 -5.35
N THR A 191 0.81 13.89 -5.20
CA THR A 191 2.05 14.66 -5.32
C THR A 191 2.97 13.91 -6.25
N ILE A 192 3.50 14.61 -7.26
CA ILE A 192 4.49 14.05 -8.17
C ILE A 192 5.85 14.16 -7.49
N LYS A 193 6.52 13.02 -7.34
CA LYS A 193 7.88 12.94 -6.82
C LYS A 193 8.82 12.54 -7.96
N LYS A 194 9.95 13.23 -8.08
CA LYS A 194 11.01 12.86 -9.02
C LYS A 194 11.49 11.43 -8.74
N GLY A 195 11.38 10.56 -9.75
CA GLY A 195 11.85 9.18 -9.69
C GLY A 195 13.37 9.07 -9.74
N SER A 196 13.90 7.89 -9.42
CA SER A 196 15.32 7.56 -9.56
C SER A 196 15.68 7.08 -10.97
N LEU A 197 14.71 6.51 -11.69
CA LEU A 197 14.90 6.05 -13.07
C LEU A 197 15.12 7.25 -13.98
N ARG A 198 16.25 7.25 -14.69
CA ARG A 198 16.60 8.26 -15.68
C ARG A 198 16.64 7.60 -17.05
N PHE A 199 15.92 8.17 -17.98
CA PHE A 199 16.06 7.82 -19.38
C PHE A 199 17.09 8.76 -20.02
N PRO A 200 17.87 8.30 -21.00
CA PRO A 200 18.76 9.19 -21.74
C PRO A 200 17.89 10.23 -22.45
N SER A 201 18.26 11.50 -22.37
CA SER A 201 17.53 12.56 -23.05
C SER A 201 18.12 12.79 -24.44
N SER A 202 17.24 12.98 -25.42
CA SER A 202 17.62 13.48 -26.75
C SER A 202 18.05 14.94 -26.60
N ASN A 203 19.26 15.16 -26.08
CA ASN A 203 19.82 16.50 -25.96
C ASN A 203 20.40 16.91 -27.32
N SER A 204 20.65 18.21 -27.47
CA SER A 204 21.21 18.94 -28.64
C SER A 204 22.51 18.40 -29.25
N ASN A 205 23.04 17.27 -28.76
CA ASN A 205 24.21 16.58 -29.29
C ASN A 205 23.85 15.34 -30.15
N GLY A 206 22.56 15.06 -30.37
CA GLY A 206 22.12 13.96 -31.25
C GLY A 206 22.31 12.55 -30.68
N ASP A 207 22.23 12.37 -29.36
CA ASP A 207 22.36 11.04 -28.74
C ASP A 207 21.18 10.12 -29.12
N SER A 208 21.42 9.25 -30.10
CA SER A 208 20.49 8.23 -30.60
C SER A 208 20.78 6.84 -30.01
N SER A 209 21.49 6.76 -28.89
CA SER A 209 21.86 5.49 -28.25
C SER A 209 20.63 4.60 -28.02
N PRO A 210 20.71 3.31 -28.37
CA PRO A 210 19.60 2.38 -28.19
C PRO A 210 19.27 2.21 -26.71
N VAL A 211 17.99 2.03 -26.39
CA VAL A 211 17.52 1.84 -25.01
C VAL A 211 16.89 0.47 -24.84
N VAL A 212 17.45 -0.31 -23.91
CA VAL A 212 16.93 -1.63 -23.51
C VAL A 212 16.19 -1.50 -22.19
N MET A 213 14.94 -1.97 -22.17
CA MET A 213 14.02 -1.90 -21.03
C MET A 213 13.59 -3.31 -20.62
N VAL A 214 13.65 -3.62 -19.33
CA VAL A 214 13.21 -4.92 -18.78
C VAL A 214 12.14 -4.66 -17.72
N GLY A 215 10.88 -4.92 -18.07
CA GLY A 215 9.73 -4.51 -17.26
C GLY A 215 8.64 -5.56 -17.17
N PRO A 216 8.77 -6.59 -16.30
CA PRO A 216 7.73 -7.58 -16.12
C PRO A 216 6.54 -7.02 -15.32
N GLY A 217 5.33 -7.40 -15.73
CA GLY A 217 4.07 -7.07 -15.08
C GLY A 217 3.86 -5.56 -14.98
N THR A 218 3.52 -5.06 -13.79
CA THR A 218 3.34 -3.63 -13.56
C THR A 218 4.65 -2.83 -13.61
N GLY A 219 5.81 -3.51 -13.64
CA GLY A 219 7.12 -2.89 -13.83
C GLY A 219 7.27 -2.21 -15.19
N VAL A 220 6.39 -2.49 -16.16
CA VAL A 220 6.41 -1.85 -17.49
C VAL A 220 5.92 -0.39 -17.48
N ALA A 221 5.25 0.06 -16.41
CA ALA A 221 4.64 1.38 -16.32
C ALA A 221 5.57 2.54 -16.75
N PRO A 222 6.74 2.75 -16.12
CA PRO A 222 7.61 3.87 -16.51
C PRO A 222 8.19 3.72 -17.93
N PHE A 223 8.30 2.49 -18.45
CA PHE A 223 8.77 2.25 -19.81
C PHE A 223 7.72 2.62 -20.83
N ARG A 224 6.43 2.35 -20.57
CA ARG A 224 5.35 2.88 -21.40
C ARG A 224 5.43 4.41 -21.49
N SER A 225 5.54 5.08 -20.35
CA SER A 225 5.68 6.54 -20.31
C SER A 225 6.81 7.02 -21.22
N PHE A 226 7.99 6.42 -21.10
CA PHE A 226 9.14 6.76 -21.93
C PHE A 226 8.94 6.45 -23.42
N ILE A 227 8.51 5.23 -23.76
CA ILE A 227 8.26 4.78 -25.14
C ILE A 227 7.29 5.71 -25.85
N ILE A 228 6.16 6.05 -25.21
CA ILE A 228 5.17 6.98 -25.79
C ILE A 228 5.74 8.40 -25.87
N THR A 229 6.55 8.83 -24.91
CA THR A 229 7.23 10.13 -24.98
C THR A 229 8.12 10.23 -26.21
N GLU A 230 8.91 9.20 -26.49
CA GLU A 230 9.81 9.18 -27.65
C GLU A 230 9.04 9.02 -28.96
N TRP A 231 7.97 8.23 -28.97
CA TRP A 231 7.11 8.08 -30.15
C TRP A 231 6.40 9.38 -30.55
N LEU A 232 5.97 10.19 -29.57
CA LEU A 232 5.28 11.47 -29.79
C LEU A 232 6.21 12.63 -30.16
N LYS A 233 7.52 12.51 -29.96
CA LYS A 233 8.49 13.51 -30.41
C LYS A 233 8.86 13.23 -31.87
N GLU A 234 8.65 14.20 -32.76
CA GLU A 234 9.04 14.16 -34.19
C GLU A 234 10.54 14.51 -34.33
N SER A 235 11.33 14.03 -35.31
CA SER A 235 11.08 13.43 -36.64
C SER A 235 11.55 11.97 -36.76
N ASP A 236 11.13 11.22 -37.79
CA ASP A 236 11.53 9.80 -37.98
C ASP A 236 13.04 9.59 -38.14
N GLU A 237 13.78 10.61 -38.59
CA GLU A 237 15.24 10.57 -38.74
C GLU A 237 16.00 10.65 -37.40
N GLU A 238 15.32 10.96 -36.30
CA GLU A 238 15.91 11.16 -34.96
C GLU A 238 15.46 10.13 -33.91
N LYS A 239 14.69 9.10 -34.30
CA LYS A 239 14.15 8.11 -33.35
C LYS A 239 15.18 7.05 -32.99
N ARG A 240 15.57 7.00 -31.71
CA ARG A 240 16.45 5.97 -31.16
C ARG A 240 15.82 4.58 -31.19
N PRO A 241 16.59 3.51 -31.40
CA PRO A 241 16.08 2.14 -31.28
C PRO A 241 15.63 1.84 -29.85
N LEU A 242 14.45 1.23 -29.69
CA LEU A 242 13.92 0.83 -28.40
C LEU A 242 13.74 -0.68 -28.35
N THR A 243 14.14 -1.30 -27.25
CA THR A 243 13.89 -2.73 -27.00
C THR A 243 13.22 -2.92 -25.65
N LEU A 244 12.11 -3.64 -25.63
CA LEU A 244 11.36 -3.98 -24.42
C LEU A 244 11.33 -5.50 -24.21
N PHE A 245 11.89 -5.95 -23.09
CA PHE A 245 11.65 -7.28 -22.54
C PHE A 245 10.49 -7.20 -21.55
N TYR A 246 9.34 -7.69 -21.99
CA TYR A 246 8.11 -7.74 -21.22
C TYR A 246 7.84 -9.16 -20.72
N GLY A 247 7.29 -9.28 -19.50
CA GLY A 247 6.88 -10.57 -18.98
C GLY A 247 5.58 -10.49 -18.18
N SER A 248 4.69 -11.46 -18.35
CA SER A 248 3.47 -11.57 -17.55
C SER A 248 3.07 -13.03 -17.33
N ARG A 249 1.88 -13.30 -16.77
CA ARG A 249 1.44 -14.68 -16.54
C ARG A 249 0.86 -15.28 -17.81
N ASN A 250 -0.09 -14.60 -18.44
CA ASN A 250 -0.81 -15.10 -19.60
C ASN A 250 -1.01 -13.99 -20.64
N ARG A 251 -0.78 -14.30 -21.91
CA ARG A 251 -0.88 -13.31 -22.99
C ARG A 251 -2.24 -12.64 -23.08
N GLU A 252 -3.32 -13.41 -22.95
CA GLU A 252 -4.68 -12.90 -23.12
C GLU A 252 -5.24 -12.20 -21.86
N ALA A 253 -4.61 -12.40 -20.70
CA ALA A 253 -5.12 -11.89 -19.43
C ALA A 253 -4.37 -10.66 -18.92
N ASP A 254 -3.03 -10.65 -19.05
CA ASP A 254 -2.20 -9.63 -18.42
C ASP A 254 -1.06 -9.13 -19.31
N TYR A 255 -1.20 -9.17 -20.65
CA TYR A 255 -0.30 -8.47 -21.58
C TYR A 255 -0.64 -6.97 -21.65
N PHE A 256 -0.14 -6.22 -20.66
CA PHE A 256 -0.41 -4.80 -20.53
C PHE A 256 0.10 -4.00 -21.75
N PHE A 257 -0.70 -3.02 -22.17
CA PHE A 257 -0.36 -2.03 -23.22
C PHE A 257 -0.05 -2.62 -24.60
N ARG A 258 -0.55 -3.83 -24.92
CA ARG A 258 -0.38 -4.50 -26.22
C ARG A 258 -0.61 -3.59 -27.45
N LYS A 259 -1.59 -2.69 -27.37
CA LYS A 259 -1.91 -1.76 -28.47
C LYS A 259 -0.84 -0.68 -28.63
N ASP A 260 -0.33 -0.16 -27.53
CA ASP A 260 0.74 0.85 -27.53
C ASP A 260 2.01 0.27 -28.16
N TRP A 261 2.36 -0.97 -27.81
CA TRP A 261 3.50 -1.66 -28.38
C TRP A 261 3.42 -1.84 -29.90
N ALA A 262 2.23 -2.13 -30.43
CA ALA A 262 2.01 -2.31 -31.86
C ALA A 262 2.04 -0.99 -32.66
N MET A 263 1.88 0.15 -31.98
CA MET A 263 1.82 1.48 -32.60
C MET A 263 3.21 2.10 -32.81
N VAL A 264 4.21 1.67 -32.04
CA VAL A 264 5.55 2.26 -32.06
C VAL A 264 6.47 1.46 -32.99
N HIS A 265 6.71 1.97 -34.20
CA HIS A 265 7.44 1.24 -35.25
C HIS A 265 8.92 0.96 -34.97
N HIS A 266 9.57 1.72 -34.09
CA HIS A 266 10.99 1.59 -33.72
C HIS A 266 11.19 0.85 -32.38
N LEU A 267 10.20 0.06 -31.97
CA LEU A 267 10.20 -0.71 -30.73
C LEU A 267 10.19 -2.21 -31.02
N ASP A 268 11.27 -2.90 -30.63
CA ASP A 268 11.31 -4.36 -30.56
C ASP A 268 10.76 -4.83 -29.21
N VAL A 269 9.72 -5.67 -29.22
CA VAL A 269 9.13 -6.23 -27.99
C VAL A 269 9.32 -7.74 -27.91
N PHE A 270 10.11 -8.16 -26.93
CA PHE A 270 10.31 -9.55 -26.55
C PHE A 270 9.41 -9.89 -25.35
N THR A 271 8.54 -10.88 -25.50
CA THR A 271 7.55 -11.23 -24.47
C THR A 271 7.79 -12.61 -23.86
N ALA A 272 7.65 -12.72 -22.55
CA ALA A 272 7.65 -13.98 -21.81
C ALA A 272 6.35 -14.17 -21.02
N PHE A 273 5.54 -15.18 -21.39
CA PHE A 273 4.30 -15.52 -20.71
C PHE A 273 4.49 -16.77 -19.86
N SER A 274 4.68 -16.58 -18.56
CA SER A 274 5.15 -17.63 -17.64
C SER A 274 4.16 -18.77 -17.36
N ARG A 275 2.91 -18.68 -17.81
CA ARG A 275 1.84 -19.66 -17.57
C ARG A 275 1.05 -20.08 -18.83
N ASP A 276 1.45 -19.64 -20.01
CA ASP A 276 0.80 -20.05 -21.27
C ASP A 276 1.20 -21.48 -21.68
N GLN A 277 2.28 -22.01 -21.09
CA GLN A 277 2.78 -23.37 -21.29
C GLN A 277 3.01 -24.10 -19.94
N PRO A 278 3.06 -25.44 -19.92
CA PRO A 278 3.12 -26.23 -18.68
C PRO A 278 4.38 -26.00 -17.83
N HIS A 279 5.48 -25.56 -18.45
CA HIS A 279 6.74 -25.24 -17.77
C HIS A 279 6.96 -23.73 -17.73
N LYS A 280 7.67 -23.25 -16.71
CA LYS A 280 7.92 -21.82 -16.55
C LYS A 280 9.00 -21.38 -17.54
N MET A 281 8.65 -20.45 -18.43
CA MET A 281 9.60 -19.64 -19.21
C MET A 281 9.85 -18.30 -18.53
#